data_AF-A0A1F9QXP7-F1
#
_entry.id   AF-A0A1F9QXP7-F1
#
_cell.length_a   1.000
_cell.length_b   1.000
_cell.length_c   1.000
_cell.angle_alpha   90.00
_cell.angle_beta   90.00
_cell.angle_gamma   90.00
#
_symmetry.space_group_name_H-M   'P 1'
#
loop_
_entity.id
_entity.type
_entity.pdbx_description
1 polymer ?
#
loop_
_entity_poly.entity_id
_entity_poly.type
_entity_poly.pdbx_seq_one_letter_code
_entity_poly.pdbx_strand_id
1 'polypeptide(L)'
;MVAPPRVTFIDFLDTLERTDPARGQARVRVGLEGGRESSFLAATFDRPEAWMKAKKLDHWFDEPVLYVRRLDAPTVRAAVEAMAAELGGYWLRYYRAASGEPSKVGLGAAVTDLVSGGCGVVESVLKDGREFSILAATPTWWRAELERRGVRFYYGPMVLFLKKLDAVHAKRAAKRMAEVDEQLFCRYDTPRRTLPETLDAFQAAHP
;
A
#
# COMPACT_ATOMS: atom_id res chain seq x y z
N MET A 1 6.67 -2.66 -27.39
CA MET A 1 6.02 -2.97 -26.11
C MET A 1 6.57 -4.30 -25.61
N VAL A 2 7.00 -4.37 -24.36
CA VAL A 2 7.48 -5.64 -23.75
C VAL A 2 6.25 -6.46 -23.40
N ALA A 3 6.20 -7.73 -23.79
CA ALA A 3 5.10 -8.63 -23.44
C ALA A 3 4.97 -8.73 -21.91
N PRO A 4 3.75 -8.80 -21.34
CA PRO A 4 3.57 -8.93 -19.91
C PRO A 4 4.23 -10.25 -19.43
N PRO A 5 4.94 -10.23 -18.29
CA PRO A 5 5.52 -11.45 -17.75
C PRO A 5 4.42 -12.47 -17.45
N ARG A 6 4.62 -13.73 -17.85
CA ARG A 6 3.67 -14.80 -17.53
C ARG A 6 3.93 -15.31 -16.12
N VAL A 7 2.86 -15.47 -15.35
CA VAL A 7 2.91 -16.04 -14.00
C VAL A 7 2.97 -17.57 -14.12
N THR A 8 3.99 -18.18 -13.53
CA THR A 8 4.19 -19.65 -13.56
C THR A 8 3.63 -20.33 -12.32
N PHE A 9 3.75 -19.69 -11.15
CA PHE A 9 3.17 -20.17 -9.90
C PHE A 9 2.81 -19.03 -8.94
N ILE A 10 1.91 -19.31 -8.01
CA ILE A 10 1.53 -18.44 -6.90
C ILE A 10 1.43 -19.30 -5.65
N ASP A 11 2.32 -19.07 -4.69
CA ASP A 11 2.39 -19.79 -3.43
C ASP A 11 2.08 -18.88 -2.26
N PHE A 12 1.42 -19.44 -1.24
CA PHE A 12 1.24 -18.79 0.05
C PHE A 12 2.34 -19.33 0.97
N LEU A 13 3.31 -18.47 1.32
CA LEU A 13 4.52 -18.87 2.05
C LEU A 13 4.25 -19.13 3.53
N ASP A 14 3.32 -18.39 4.11
CA ASP A 14 3.00 -18.50 5.52
C ASP A 14 1.60 -19.10 5.65
N THR A 15 1.45 -20.20 6.39
CA THR A 15 0.15 -20.73 6.84
C THR A 15 -0.49 -19.83 7.91
N LEU A 16 -0.24 -18.52 7.87
CA LEU A 16 -0.77 -17.52 8.80
C LEU A 16 -2.30 -17.46 8.64
N GLU A 17 -2.98 -18.32 9.39
CA GLU A 17 -4.41 -18.34 9.65
C GLU A 17 -5.29 -18.29 8.39
N ARG A 18 -5.32 -19.40 7.63
CA ARG A 18 -6.49 -19.75 6.77
C ARG A 18 -7.77 -20.01 7.59
N THR A 19 -7.93 -19.38 8.74
CA THR A 19 -9.07 -19.59 9.63
C THR A 19 -10.27 -18.74 9.16
N ASP A 20 -10.01 -17.58 8.55
CA ASP A 20 -11.04 -16.70 7.98
C ASP A 20 -10.56 -15.95 6.72
N PRO A 21 -11.02 -16.34 5.51
CA PRO A 21 -10.73 -15.61 4.27
C PRO A 21 -11.20 -14.15 4.26
N ALA A 22 -12.14 -13.77 5.12
CA ALA A 22 -12.61 -12.37 5.21
C ALA A 22 -11.67 -11.49 6.05
N ARG A 23 -10.77 -12.09 6.83
CA ARG A 23 -9.87 -11.38 7.73
C ARG A 23 -8.53 -12.08 7.79
N GLY A 24 -7.54 -11.57 7.08
CA GLY A 24 -6.25 -12.25 7.01
C GLY A 24 -5.11 -11.41 6.49
N GLN A 25 -3.91 -11.93 6.68
CA GLN A 25 -2.77 -11.57 5.85
C GLN A 25 -1.97 -12.83 5.54
N ALA A 26 -1.29 -12.86 4.40
CA ALA A 26 -0.35 -13.92 4.07
C ALA A 26 0.77 -13.37 3.20
N ARG A 27 1.98 -13.91 3.35
CA ARG A 27 3.04 -13.66 2.37
C ARG A 27 2.77 -14.49 1.12
N VAL A 28 2.74 -13.84 -0.04
CA VAL A 28 2.52 -14.45 -1.34
C VAL A 28 3.82 -14.42 -2.11
N ARG A 29 4.22 -15.56 -2.67
CA ARG A 29 5.32 -15.70 -3.61
C ARG A 29 4.79 -15.95 -5.01
N VAL A 30 5.30 -15.20 -5.98
CA VAL A 30 4.91 -15.27 -7.38
C VAL A 30 6.15 -15.62 -8.20
N GLY A 31 6.06 -16.71 -8.96
CA GLY A 31 7.04 -17.07 -9.98
C GLY A 31 6.65 -16.51 -11.33
N LEU A 32 7.63 -15.99 -12.07
CA LEU A 32 7.47 -15.48 -13.42
C LEU A 32 8.27 -16.30 -14.42
N GLU A 33 7.77 -16.38 -15.65
CA GLU A 33 8.51 -16.94 -16.78
C GLU A 33 9.85 -16.22 -16.94
N GLY A 34 10.92 -17.01 -17.12
CA GLY A 34 12.31 -16.55 -17.06
C GLY A 34 12.95 -16.61 -15.66
N GLY A 35 12.33 -17.30 -14.69
CA GLY A 35 12.94 -17.64 -13.40
C GLY A 35 13.00 -16.51 -12.37
N ARG A 36 12.29 -15.39 -12.63
CA ARG A 36 12.20 -14.27 -11.68
C ARG A 36 11.12 -14.56 -10.66
N GLU A 37 11.37 -14.19 -9.41
CA GLU A 37 10.40 -14.33 -8.32
C GLU A 37 10.13 -12.98 -7.64
N SER A 38 8.92 -12.83 -7.11
CA SER A 38 8.51 -11.70 -6.28
C SER A 38 7.78 -12.22 -5.05
N SER A 39 8.01 -11.59 -3.89
CA SER A 39 7.34 -11.95 -2.64
C SER A 39 6.87 -10.69 -1.94
N PHE A 40 5.61 -10.67 -1.51
CA PHE A 40 4.97 -9.49 -0.90
C PHE A 40 3.82 -9.89 0.02
N LEU A 41 3.40 -8.97 0.88
CA LEU A 41 2.28 -9.18 1.79
C LEU A 41 0.96 -9.00 1.04
N ALA A 42 0.05 -9.97 1.16
CA ALA A 42 -1.35 -9.81 0.81
C ALA A 42 -2.18 -9.71 2.09
N ALA A 43 -3.13 -8.78 2.14
CA ALA A 43 -3.88 -8.47 3.35
C ALA A 43 -5.32 -8.07 3.05
N THR A 44 -6.25 -8.40 3.96
CA THR A 44 -7.63 -7.93 3.87
C THR A 44 -7.77 -6.44 4.20
N PHE A 45 -8.84 -5.79 3.73
CA PHE A 45 -9.01 -4.34 3.83
C PHE A 45 -9.05 -3.79 5.27
N ASP A 46 -9.39 -4.61 6.25
CA ASP A 46 -9.41 -4.27 7.68
C ASP A 46 -8.03 -4.30 8.34
N ARG A 47 -7.01 -4.86 7.67
CA ARG A 47 -5.71 -5.12 8.29
C ARG A 47 -4.97 -3.88 8.78
N PRO A 48 -5.01 -2.71 8.11
CA PRO A 48 -4.40 -1.50 8.65
C PRO A 48 -4.89 -1.16 10.06
N GLU A 49 -6.19 -1.31 10.33
CA GLU A 49 -6.77 -1.07 11.66
C GLU A 49 -6.22 -2.08 12.69
N ALA A 50 -6.19 -3.37 12.33
CA ALA A 50 -5.70 -4.43 13.18
C ALA A 50 -4.22 -4.26 13.54
N TRP A 51 -3.39 -3.87 12.56
CA TRP A 51 -1.96 -3.63 12.77
C TRP A 51 -1.68 -2.45 13.70
N MET A 52 -2.37 -1.33 13.47
CA MET A 52 -2.29 -0.14 14.31
C MET A 52 -2.68 -0.48 15.75
N LYS A 53 -3.78 -1.22 15.93
CA LYS A 53 -4.24 -1.66 17.26
C LYS A 53 -3.22 -2.59 17.93
N ALA A 54 -2.72 -3.60 17.23
CA ALA A 54 -1.77 -4.58 17.77
C ALA A 54 -0.45 -3.94 18.21
N LYS A 55 0.09 -3.00 17.42
CA LYS A 55 1.33 -2.28 17.75
C LYS A 55 1.11 -1.03 18.61
N LYS A 56 -0.13 -0.71 18.99
CA LYS A 56 -0.52 0.51 19.72
C LYS A 56 0.01 1.79 19.04
N LEU A 57 -0.07 1.83 17.71
CA LEU A 57 0.36 2.95 16.89
C LEU A 57 -0.83 3.76 16.40
N ASP A 58 -0.66 5.08 16.32
CA ASP A 58 -1.65 5.98 15.72
C ASP A 58 -1.45 6.14 14.19
N HIS A 59 -0.52 5.38 13.60
CA HIS A 59 -0.24 5.35 12.17
C HIS A 59 0.22 3.95 11.73
N TRP A 60 0.15 3.68 10.43
CA TRP A 60 0.74 2.51 9.82
C TRP A 60 1.30 2.81 8.43
N PHE A 61 2.54 2.37 8.23
CA PHE A 61 3.23 2.30 6.96
C PHE A 61 4.16 1.08 7.00
N ASP A 62 4.35 0.43 5.87
CA ASP A 62 5.26 -0.70 5.69
C ASP A 62 5.65 -0.83 4.20
N GLU A 63 6.25 -1.95 3.80
CA GLU A 63 6.40 -2.42 2.41
C GLU A 63 5.06 -2.44 1.64
N PRO A 64 5.08 -2.45 0.28
CA PRO A 64 3.86 -2.55 -0.53
C PRO A 64 3.01 -3.76 -0.16
N VAL A 65 1.72 -3.48 0.08
CA VAL A 65 0.72 -4.49 0.45
C VAL A 65 -0.27 -4.66 -0.69
N LEU A 66 -0.54 -5.92 -1.06
CA LEU A 66 -1.64 -6.26 -1.96
C LEU A 66 -2.90 -6.36 -1.10
N TYR A 67 -3.80 -5.40 -1.25
CA TYR A 67 -5.07 -5.43 -0.53
C TYR A 67 -6.07 -6.29 -1.29
N VAL A 68 -6.70 -7.24 -0.60
CA VAL A 68 -7.72 -8.13 -1.19
C VAL A 68 -8.99 -8.10 -0.36
N ARG A 69 -10.14 -8.17 -1.02
CA ARG A 69 -11.42 -8.28 -0.31
C ARG A 69 -11.52 -9.59 0.46
N ARG A 70 -10.96 -10.65 -0.11
CA ARG A 70 -10.88 -11.98 0.48
C ARG A 70 -9.49 -12.55 0.28
N LEU A 71 -8.91 -13.10 1.34
CA LEU A 71 -7.64 -13.79 1.30
C LEU A 71 -7.85 -15.24 0.86
N ASP A 72 -8.28 -15.41 -0.40
CA ASP A 72 -8.44 -16.71 -1.05
C ASP A 72 -7.64 -16.78 -2.36
N ALA A 73 -7.37 -18.02 -2.80
CA ALA A 73 -6.56 -18.25 -3.99
C ALA A 73 -7.14 -17.61 -5.26
N PRO A 74 -8.46 -17.64 -5.53
CA PRO A 74 -9.04 -16.97 -6.69
C PRO A 74 -8.82 -15.45 -6.70
N THR A 75 -9.01 -14.78 -5.56
CA THR A 75 -8.87 -13.31 -5.47
C THR A 75 -7.42 -12.89 -5.61
N VAL A 76 -6.50 -13.57 -4.91
CA VAL A 76 -5.07 -13.29 -5.01
C VAL A 76 -4.53 -13.56 -6.41
N ARG A 77 -4.96 -14.67 -7.05
CA ARG A 77 -4.56 -14.99 -8.43
C ARG A 77 -4.98 -13.90 -9.41
N ALA A 78 -6.25 -13.49 -9.36
CA ALA A 78 -6.75 -12.43 -10.23
C ALA A 78 -5.96 -11.12 -10.05
N ALA A 79 -5.63 -10.76 -8.80
CA ALA A 79 -4.82 -9.59 -8.51
C ALA A 79 -3.40 -9.69 -9.09
N VAL A 80 -2.73 -10.84 -8.91
CA VAL A 80 -1.38 -11.08 -9.42
C VAL A 80 -1.33 -11.07 -10.94
N GLU A 81 -2.33 -11.66 -11.60
CA GLU A 81 -2.47 -11.63 -13.06
C GLU A 81 -2.64 -10.20 -13.58
N ALA A 82 -3.47 -9.39 -12.90
CA ALA A 82 -3.62 -7.97 -13.21
C ALA A 82 -2.30 -7.20 -13.02
N MET A 83 -1.59 -7.41 -11.90
CA MET A 83 -0.26 -6.81 -11.65
C MET A 83 0.77 -7.19 -12.72
N ALA A 84 0.71 -8.42 -13.25
CA ALA A 84 1.60 -8.90 -14.30
C ALA A 84 1.27 -8.27 -15.67
N ALA A 85 -0.02 -8.12 -15.98
CA ALA A 85 -0.49 -7.53 -17.22
C ALA A 85 -0.21 -6.02 -17.30
N GLU A 86 -0.35 -5.32 -16.17
CA GLU A 86 -0.24 -3.88 -16.12
C GLU A 86 1.21 -3.39 -16.16
N LEU A 87 1.47 -2.38 -16.99
CA LEU A 87 2.79 -1.71 -17.12
C LEU A 87 3.96 -2.71 -17.33
N GLY A 88 3.70 -3.83 -18.02
CA GLY A 88 4.70 -4.88 -18.25
C GLY A 88 5.23 -5.52 -16.96
N GLY A 89 4.36 -5.73 -15.97
CA GLY A 89 4.69 -6.32 -14.68
C GLY A 89 5.45 -5.39 -13.73
N TYR A 90 5.29 -4.07 -13.89
CA TYR A 90 5.91 -3.07 -13.02
C TYR A 90 5.56 -3.31 -11.55
N TRP A 91 4.29 -3.56 -11.25
CA TRP A 91 3.81 -3.72 -9.88
C TRP A 91 4.46 -4.90 -9.17
N LEU A 92 4.68 -6.03 -9.85
CA LEU A 92 5.39 -7.17 -9.25
C LEU A 92 6.85 -6.83 -8.89
N ARG A 93 7.50 -5.97 -9.68
CA ARG A 93 8.86 -5.48 -9.36
C ARG A 93 8.84 -4.46 -8.22
N TYR A 94 7.87 -3.55 -8.22
CA TYR A 94 7.69 -2.54 -7.18
C TYR A 94 7.44 -3.20 -5.81
N TYR A 95 6.62 -4.26 -5.78
CA TYR A 95 6.27 -4.99 -4.57
C TYR A 95 7.39 -5.88 -4.03
N ARG A 96 8.49 -6.08 -4.77
CA ARG A 96 9.68 -6.83 -4.34
C ARG A 96 10.58 -6.03 -3.37
N ALA A 97 10.10 -4.90 -2.84
CA ALA A 97 10.93 -3.88 -2.19
C ALA A 97 11.88 -4.46 -1.14
N ALA A 98 13.16 -4.08 -1.23
CA ALA A 98 14.16 -4.32 -0.18
C ALA A 98 14.04 -3.24 0.90
N SER A 99 14.43 -3.55 2.15
CA SER A 99 14.57 -2.55 3.21
C SER A 99 15.60 -1.48 2.84
N GLY A 100 15.30 -0.20 3.04
CA GLY A 100 16.27 0.89 2.95
C GLY A 100 16.94 1.20 4.29
N GLU A 101 17.73 2.28 4.31
CA GLU A 101 18.45 2.74 5.50
C GLU A 101 17.77 3.97 6.15
N PRO A 102 17.88 4.14 7.47
CA PRO A 102 17.35 5.31 8.17
C PRO A 102 17.83 6.64 7.56
N SER A 103 16.96 7.65 7.59
CA SER A 103 17.32 8.97 7.09
C SER A 103 18.41 9.64 7.94
N LYS A 104 19.38 10.26 7.27
CA LYS A 104 20.30 11.22 7.88
C LYS A 104 19.72 12.65 7.91
N VAL A 105 18.61 12.88 7.21
CA VAL A 105 17.93 14.17 7.04
C VAL A 105 16.61 14.17 7.82
N GLY A 106 16.53 14.95 8.90
CA GLY A 106 15.29 15.04 9.68
C GLY A 106 14.10 15.62 8.91
N LEU A 107 12.89 15.35 9.38
CA LEU A 107 11.67 16.00 8.91
C LEU A 107 11.69 17.51 9.24
N GLY A 108 11.37 18.35 8.26
CA GLY A 108 11.19 19.79 8.42
C GLY A 108 9.72 20.13 8.74
N ALA A 109 8.80 19.76 7.85
CA ALA A 109 7.37 19.99 8.00
C ALA A 109 6.56 18.79 7.48
N ALA A 110 5.35 18.65 8.00
CA ALA A 110 4.35 17.73 7.46
C ALA A 110 2.96 18.28 7.74
N VAL A 111 2.14 18.37 6.71
CA VAL A 111 0.79 18.92 6.76
C VAL A 111 -0.18 18.03 5.99
N THR A 112 -1.44 18.04 6.40
CA THR A 112 -2.51 17.37 5.65
C THR A 112 -3.13 18.36 4.67
N ASP A 113 -3.21 17.98 3.41
CA ASP A 113 -3.84 18.71 2.32
C ASP A 113 -4.98 17.87 1.68
N LEU A 114 -5.90 18.52 0.98
CA LEU A 114 -7.03 17.88 0.26
C LEU A 114 -7.82 16.87 1.12
N VAL A 115 -8.09 17.22 2.38
CA VAL A 115 -8.74 16.32 3.34
C VAL A 115 -10.26 16.28 3.15
N SER A 116 -10.81 15.08 2.99
CA SER A 116 -12.26 14.85 3.00
C SER A 116 -12.59 13.47 3.58
N GLY A 117 -13.58 13.42 4.49
CA GLY A 117 -14.20 12.17 4.94
C GLY A 117 -13.28 11.13 5.61
N GLY A 118 -12.03 11.49 5.95
CA GLY A 118 -11.04 10.54 6.49
C GLY A 118 -10.02 10.04 5.47
N CYS A 119 -9.92 10.68 4.30
CA CYS A 119 -8.81 10.54 3.35
C CYS A 119 -8.27 11.92 2.92
N GLY A 120 -7.06 11.93 2.36
CA GLY A 120 -6.42 13.16 1.86
C GLY A 120 -4.98 12.91 1.46
N VAL A 121 -4.20 13.97 1.34
CA VAL A 121 -2.78 13.95 1.01
C VAL A 121 -1.99 14.47 2.21
N VAL A 122 -0.86 13.85 2.51
CA VAL A 122 0.11 14.36 3.47
C VAL A 122 1.29 14.91 2.69
N GLU A 123 1.45 16.23 2.72
CA GLU A 123 2.60 16.92 2.16
C GLU A 123 3.71 16.95 3.21
N SER A 124 4.85 16.34 2.91
CA SER A 124 6.01 16.28 3.81
C SER A 124 7.22 16.94 3.19
N VAL A 125 7.91 17.76 3.98
CA VAL A 125 9.12 18.46 3.57
C VAL A 125 10.26 18.06 4.50
N LEU A 126 11.33 17.48 3.94
CA LEU A 126 12.55 17.18 4.67
C LEU A 126 13.38 18.45 4.89
N LYS A 127 14.29 18.43 5.88
CA LYS A 127 15.13 19.58 6.22
C LYS A 127 16.06 20.04 5.09
N ASP A 128 16.33 19.20 4.11
CA ASP A 128 17.11 19.53 2.91
C ASP A 128 16.25 20.13 1.77
N GLY A 129 14.95 20.32 1.99
CA GLY A 129 14.04 20.94 1.05
C GLY A 129 13.34 19.99 0.09
N ARG A 130 13.60 18.67 0.17
CA ARG A 130 12.82 17.69 -0.62
C ARG A 130 11.37 17.65 -0.14
N GLU A 131 10.45 17.67 -1.11
CA GLU A 131 9.00 17.63 -0.89
C GLU A 131 8.43 16.30 -1.39
N PHE A 132 7.46 15.76 -0.66
CA PHE A 132 6.79 14.49 -0.97
C PHE A 132 5.29 14.61 -0.73
N SER A 133 4.51 14.03 -1.65
CA SER A 133 3.04 13.99 -1.62
C SER A 133 2.57 12.56 -1.36
N ILE A 134 2.06 12.30 -0.15
CA ILE A 134 1.72 10.94 0.30
C ILE A 134 0.21 10.76 0.39
N LEU A 135 -0.35 9.77 -0.30
CA LEU A 135 -1.75 9.37 -0.11
C LEU A 135 -1.97 8.92 1.33
N ALA A 136 -3.01 9.43 1.99
CA ALA A 136 -3.31 9.09 3.37
C ALA A 136 -4.80 8.84 3.61
N ALA A 137 -5.09 7.86 4.47
CA ALA A 137 -6.44 7.53 4.89
C ALA A 137 -6.52 7.04 6.32
N THR A 138 -7.70 7.16 6.91
CA THR A 138 -8.07 6.39 8.08
C THR A 138 -8.41 4.95 7.66
N PRO A 139 -8.06 3.93 8.47
CA PRO A 139 -8.43 2.55 8.16
C PRO A 139 -9.94 2.35 7.95
N THR A 140 -10.77 3.05 8.72
CA THR A 140 -12.23 3.02 8.60
C THR A 140 -12.69 3.52 7.23
N TRP A 141 -12.15 4.66 6.78
CA TRP A 141 -12.49 5.20 5.46
C TRP A 141 -12.05 4.24 4.35
N TRP A 142 -10.81 3.73 4.44
CA TRP A 142 -10.26 2.80 3.45
C TRP A 142 -11.12 1.56 3.24
N ARG A 143 -11.46 0.87 4.34
CA ARG A 143 -12.32 -0.32 4.29
C ARG A 143 -13.69 0.02 3.69
N ALA A 144 -14.34 1.06 4.23
CA ALA A 144 -15.69 1.44 3.81
C ALA A 144 -15.73 1.82 2.32
N GLU A 145 -14.72 2.54 1.83
CA GLU A 145 -14.68 3.00 0.44
C GLU A 145 -14.46 1.85 -0.54
N LEU A 146 -13.54 0.93 -0.23
CA LEU A 146 -13.32 -0.27 -1.06
C LEU A 146 -14.55 -1.19 -1.07
N GLU A 147 -15.22 -1.35 0.06
CA GLU A 147 -16.47 -2.11 0.17
C GLU A 147 -17.61 -1.46 -0.62
N ARG A 148 -17.81 -0.14 -0.46
CA ARG A 148 -18.83 0.65 -1.19
C ARG A 148 -18.64 0.53 -2.70
N ARG A 149 -17.39 0.55 -3.15
CA ARG A 149 -16.99 0.43 -4.56
C ARG A 149 -17.02 -1.00 -5.10
N GLY A 150 -17.14 -2.00 -4.22
CA GLY A 150 -17.10 -3.41 -4.61
C GLY A 150 -15.72 -3.88 -5.09
N VAL A 151 -14.65 -3.16 -4.73
CA VAL A 151 -13.29 -3.48 -5.16
C VAL A 151 -12.90 -4.87 -4.69
N ARG A 152 -12.46 -5.73 -5.62
CA ARG A 152 -12.05 -7.11 -5.29
C ARG A 152 -10.63 -7.18 -4.73
N PHE A 153 -9.75 -6.36 -5.28
CA PHE A 153 -8.37 -6.21 -4.85
C PHE A 153 -7.88 -4.82 -5.21
N TYR A 154 -6.85 -4.35 -4.52
CA TYR A 154 -6.15 -3.11 -4.81
C TYR A 154 -4.64 -3.35 -4.72
N TYR A 155 -3.95 -2.99 -5.80
CA TYR A 155 -2.52 -2.75 -5.82
C TYR A 155 -2.30 -1.38 -6.42
N GLY A 156 -1.19 -0.73 -6.08
CA GLY A 156 -0.93 0.60 -6.61
C GLY A 156 -0.03 1.42 -5.70
N PRO A 157 -0.14 2.75 -5.80
CA PRO A 157 0.54 3.64 -4.87
C PRO A 157 0.19 3.32 -3.41
N MET A 158 1.19 3.46 -2.55
CA MET A 158 1.10 3.10 -1.14
C MET A 158 0.26 4.11 -0.37
N VAL A 159 -0.43 3.65 0.66
CA VAL A 159 -1.33 4.47 1.47
C VAL A 159 -0.78 4.56 2.89
N LEU A 160 -0.53 5.78 3.35
CA LEU A 160 -0.20 6.06 4.74
C LEU A 160 -1.48 6.01 5.57
N PHE A 161 -1.57 5.04 6.48
CA PHE A 161 -2.73 4.96 7.36
C PHE A 161 -2.52 5.79 8.62
N LEU A 162 -3.49 6.64 8.93
CA LEU A 162 -3.49 7.51 10.10
C LEU A 162 -4.75 7.28 10.93
N LYS A 163 -4.62 7.25 12.25
CA LYS A 163 -5.76 7.07 13.16
C LYS A 163 -6.78 8.20 13.00
N LYS A 164 -6.27 9.41 12.79
CA LYS A 164 -7.03 10.60 12.46
C LYS A 164 -6.24 11.38 11.42
N LEU A 165 -6.93 11.92 10.44
CA LEU A 165 -6.31 12.71 9.40
C LEU A 165 -6.25 14.18 9.84
N ASP A 166 -5.17 14.52 10.55
CA ASP A 166 -4.84 15.89 10.96
C ASP A 166 -3.32 16.10 10.97
N ALA A 167 -2.90 17.37 11.07
CA ALA A 167 -1.49 17.75 11.06
C ALA A 167 -0.66 17.11 12.19
N VAL A 168 -1.26 16.83 13.35
CA VAL A 168 -0.55 16.23 14.49
C VAL A 168 -0.19 14.78 14.18
N HIS A 169 -1.15 14.00 13.67
CA HIS A 169 -0.95 12.61 13.31
C HIS A 169 -0.05 12.48 12.08
N ALA A 170 -0.25 13.33 11.06
CA ALA A 170 0.59 13.38 9.88
C ALA A 170 2.07 13.67 10.24
N LYS A 171 2.32 14.67 11.09
CA LYS A 171 3.68 14.99 11.54
C LYS A 171 4.34 13.85 12.33
N ARG A 172 3.60 13.18 13.20
CA ARG A 172 4.12 12.01 13.94
C ARG A 172 4.48 10.86 13.00
N ALA A 173 3.61 10.56 12.04
CA ALA A 173 3.83 9.50 11.08
C ALA A 173 5.00 9.79 10.14
N ALA A 174 5.06 10.98 9.54
CA ALA A 174 6.15 11.40 8.67
C ALA A 174 7.50 11.40 9.41
N LYS A 175 7.52 11.87 10.67
CA LYS A 175 8.74 11.80 11.50
C LYS A 175 9.18 10.35 11.67
N ARG A 176 8.23 9.45 11.93
CA ARG A 176 8.52 8.03 12.11
C ARG A 176 9.00 7.37 10.82
N MET A 177 8.46 7.75 9.65
CA MET A 177 8.96 7.28 8.34
C MET A 177 10.44 7.66 8.16
N ALA A 178 10.81 8.91 8.44
CA ALA A 178 12.20 9.37 8.35
C ALA A 178 13.14 8.60 9.28
N GLU A 179 12.70 8.29 10.50
CA GLU A 179 13.47 7.51 11.48
C GLU A 179 13.67 6.06 11.08
N VAL A 180 12.73 5.46 10.32
CA VAL A 180 12.78 4.06 9.92
C VAL A 180 13.60 3.90 8.65
N ASP A 181 13.21 4.58 7.58
CA ASP A 181 13.82 4.48 6.26
C ASP A 181 13.38 5.68 5.41
N GLU A 182 14.33 6.52 5.01
CA GLU A 182 14.02 7.69 4.18
C GLU A 182 13.41 7.30 2.84
N GLN A 183 13.76 6.13 2.29
CA GLN A 183 13.25 5.64 1.02
C GLN A 183 11.74 5.40 1.07
N LEU A 184 11.14 5.34 2.26
CA LEU A 184 9.69 5.32 2.40
C LEU A 184 9.06 6.58 1.82
N PHE A 185 9.68 7.76 1.93
CA PHE A 185 9.16 8.97 1.29
C PHE A 185 9.12 8.82 -0.23
N CYS A 186 10.21 8.35 -0.84
CA CYS A 186 10.26 8.11 -2.29
C CYS A 186 9.25 7.03 -2.75
N ARG A 187 8.94 6.04 -1.91
CA ARG A 187 7.98 4.97 -2.24
C ARG A 187 6.54 5.43 -2.12
N TYR A 188 6.25 6.22 -1.08
CA TYR A 188 4.92 6.76 -0.82
C TYR A 188 4.65 8.05 -1.59
N ASP A 189 5.66 8.61 -2.26
CA ASP A 189 5.49 9.78 -3.11
C ASP A 189 4.61 9.45 -4.31
N THR A 190 3.61 10.28 -4.52
CA THR A 190 2.61 10.11 -5.55
C THR A 190 2.31 11.46 -6.19
N PRO A 191 1.97 11.50 -7.48
CA PRO A 191 1.39 12.72 -8.05
C PRO A 191 0.21 13.17 -7.19
N ARG A 192 0.07 14.47 -6.95
CA ARG A 192 -1.00 15.09 -6.14
C ARG A 192 -2.40 14.76 -6.67
N ARG A 193 -2.86 13.55 -6.37
CA ARG A 193 -4.18 12.99 -6.63
C ARG A 193 -4.73 12.52 -5.31
N THR A 194 -6.04 12.59 -5.16
CA THR A 194 -6.68 12.08 -3.94
C THR A 194 -6.87 10.56 -4.03
N LEU A 195 -7.10 9.89 -2.90
CA LEU A 195 -7.42 8.47 -2.90
C LEU A 195 -8.69 8.14 -3.71
N PRO A 196 -9.79 8.91 -3.63
CA PRO A 196 -10.94 8.73 -4.52
C PRO A 196 -10.57 8.70 -6.00
N GLU A 197 -9.77 9.66 -6.48
CA GLU A 197 -9.34 9.73 -7.89
C GLU A 197 -8.46 8.54 -8.27
N THR A 198 -7.57 8.13 -7.36
CA THR A 198 -6.73 6.93 -7.54
C THR A 198 -7.60 5.68 -7.66
N LEU A 199 -8.62 5.55 -6.82
CA LEU A 199 -9.55 4.42 -6.85
C LEU A 199 -10.47 4.45 -8.07
N ASP A 200 -10.94 5.62 -8.51
CA ASP A 200 -11.71 5.77 -9.75
C ASP A 200 -10.91 5.28 -10.96
N ALA A 201 -9.64 5.71 -11.07
CA ALA A 201 -8.75 5.27 -12.13
C ALA A 201 -8.46 3.76 -12.05
N PHE A 202 -8.27 3.22 -10.85
CA PHE A 202 -8.05 1.80 -10.65
C PHE A 202 -9.27 0.98 -11.08
N GLN A 203 -10.48 1.35 -10.66
CA GLN A 203 -11.69 0.63 -11.05
C GLN A 203 -11.99 0.71 -12.55
N ALA A 204 -11.69 1.83 -13.18
CA ALA A 204 -11.82 1.95 -14.64
C ALA A 204 -10.91 0.96 -15.39
N ALA A 205 -9.74 0.64 -14.83
CA ALA A 205 -8.82 -0.36 -15.38
C ALA A 205 -9.17 -1.80 -14.97
N HIS A 206 -9.91 -1.99 -13.87
CA HIS A 206 -10.19 -3.28 -13.23
C HIS A 206 -11.69 -3.42 -12.85
N PRO A 207 -12.60 -3.55 -13.83
CA PRO A 207 -14.05 -3.66 -13.59
C PRO A 207 -14.48 -4.96 -12.89
#